data_AF-A0AAW2B1K3-F1
#
_entry.id   AF-A0AAW2B1K3-F1
#
_cell.length_a   1.000
_cell.length_b   1.000
_cell.length_c   1.000
_cell.angle_alpha   90.00
_cell.angle_beta   90.00
_cell.angle_gamma   90.00
#
_symmetry.space_group_name_H-M   'P 1'
#
loop_
_entity.id
_entity.type
_entity.pdbx_description
1 polymer ?
#
loop_
_entity_poly.entity_id
_entity_poly.type
_entity_poly.pdbx_seq_one_letter_code
_entity_poly.pdbx_strand_id
1 'polypeptide(L)'
;MRRQWELALRRDGFVASDRTLLCSEHFRSEDFDRTGQNVQLKDGVAPNIFNFPAHLQRLVATRSTTNSARAEDNLPMDLSQDVPQPDA
;
A
#
# COMPACT_ATOMS: atom_id res chain seq x y z
N MET A 1 -19.67 0.86 -2.01
CA MET A 1 -18.97 0.81 -0.71
C MET A 1 -19.23 -0.50 0.06
N ARG A 2 -20.42 -0.73 0.66
CA ARG A 2 -20.66 -1.89 1.57
C ARG A 2 -20.20 -3.25 1.04
N ARG A 3 -20.66 -3.66 -0.15
CA ARG A 3 -20.29 -4.96 -0.75
C ARG A 3 -18.78 -5.12 -0.97
N GLN A 4 -18.08 -4.04 -1.27
CA GLN A 4 -16.63 -4.07 -1.49
C GLN A 4 -15.88 -4.30 -0.18
N TRP A 5 -16.39 -3.76 0.93
CA TRP A 5 -15.82 -3.97 2.25
C TRP A 5 -16.06 -5.39 2.77
N GLU A 6 -17.23 -5.97 2.49
CA GLU A 6 -17.53 -7.38 2.80
C GLU A 6 -16.52 -8.32 2.14
N LEU A 7 -16.22 -8.11 0.86
CA LEU A 7 -15.22 -8.88 0.12
C LEU A 7 -13.80 -8.65 0.65
N ALA A 8 -13.46 -7.40 0.97
CA ALA A 8 -12.13 -7.03 1.43
C ALA A 8 -11.76 -7.64 2.80
N LEU A 9 -12.76 -7.86 3.67
CA LEU A 9 -12.58 -8.50 4.97
C LEU A 9 -12.19 -9.98 4.86
N ARG A 10 -12.42 -10.63 3.71
CA ARG A 10 -12.10 -12.04 3.44
C ARG A 10 -12.61 -13.00 4.52
N ARG A 11 -13.74 -12.65 5.14
CA ARG A 11 -14.45 -13.48 6.13
C ARG A 11 -15.54 -14.25 5.41
N ASP A 12 -15.53 -15.58 5.54
CA ASP A 12 -16.52 -16.42 4.90
C ASP A 12 -17.93 -16.12 5.43
N GLY A 13 -18.90 -16.02 4.53
CA GLY A 13 -20.30 -15.70 4.85
C GLY A 13 -20.54 -14.33 5.53
N PHE A 14 -19.56 -13.43 5.57
CA PHE A 14 -19.71 -12.15 6.26
C PHE A 14 -20.57 -11.17 5.46
N VAL A 15 -21.59 -10.62 6.11
CA VAL A 15 -22.46 -9.56 5.59
C VAL A 15 -22.40 -8.39 6.56
N ALA A 16 -22.09 -7.20 6.05
CA ALA A 16 -21.96 -6.00 6.86
C ALA A 16 -23.35 -5.45 7.23
N SER A 17 -23.51 -5.06 8.49
CA SER A 17 -24.69 -4.36 8.99
C SER A 17 -24.40 -2.87 9.17
N ASP A 18 -25.42 -2.07 9.50
CA ASP A 18 -25.24 -0.62 9.77
C ASP A 18 -24.44 -0.33 11.04
N ARG A 19 -24.18 -1.37 11.84
CA ARG A 19 -23.35 -1.30 13.05
C ARG A 19 -21.96 -1.90 12.85
N THR A 20 -21.65 -2.42 11.66
CA THR A 20 -20.30 -2.89 11.35
C THR A 20 -19.35 -1.70 11.28
N LEU A 21 -18.30 -1.73 12.10
CA LEU A 21 -17.27 -0.71 12.17
C LEU A 21 -15.92 -1.33 11.86
N LEU A 22 -15.03 -0.50 11.34
CA LEU A 22 -13.64 -0.84 11.08
C LEU A 22 -12.74 0.27 11.61
N CYS A 23 -11.66 -0.11 12.29
CA CYS A 23 -10.69 0.85 12.79
C CYS A 23 -9.93 1.51 11.63
N SER A 24 -9.47 2.74 11.84
CA SER A 24 -8.70 3.50 10.84
C SER A 24 -7.42 2.81 10.39
N GLU A 25 -6.84 1.95 11.25
CA GLU A 25 -5.63 1.16 10.96
C GLU A 25 -5.77 0.24 9.73
N HIS A 26 -7.00 -0.08 9.32
CA HIS A 26 -7.25 -0.92 8.14
C HIS A 26 -7.17 -0.16 6.81
N PHE A 27 -6.95 1.16 6.87
CA PHE A 27 -6.87 2.07 5.73
C PHE A 27 -5.51 2.77 5.71
N ARG A 28 -5.05 3.15 4.52
CA ARG A 28 -3.81 3.92 4.39
C ARG A 28 -4.09 5.37 4.75
N SER A 29 -3.08 6.09 5.24
CA SER A 29 -3.24 7.52 5.58
C SER A 29 -3.71 8.38 4.40
N GLU A 30 -3.41 7.97 3.17
CA GLU A 30 -3.78 8.64 1.92
C GLU A 30 -5.22 8.36 1.46
N ASP A 31 -5.87 7.34 2.02
CA ASP A 31 -7.29 7.05 1.79
C ASP A 31 -8.22 8.04 2.48
N PHE A 32 -7.70 8.81 3.45
CA PHE A 32 -8.47 9.77 4.21
C PHE A 32 -8.49 11.14 3.52
N ASP A 33 -9.68 11.69 3.38
CA ASP A 33 -9.89 13.10 3.08
C ASP A 33 -9.91 13.91 4.38
N ARG A 34 -9.08 14.94 4.42
CA ARG A 34 -8.89 15.86 5.56
C ARG A 34 -9.18 17.31 5.19
N THR A 35 -9.74 17.56 4.01
CA THR A 35 -10.05 18.92 3.54
C THR A 35 -11.25 19.52 4.30
N GLY A 36 -12.13 18.69 4.85
CA GLY A 36 -13.30 19.12 5.62
C GLY A 36 -13.05 19.34 7.12
N GLN A 37 -14.14 19.61 7.85
CA GLN A 37 -14.12 19.75 9.32
C GLN A 37 -13.85 18.43 10.05
N ASN A 38 -14.16 17.30 9.40
CA ASN A 38 -13.94 15.96 9.93
C ASN A 38 -13.04 15.18 8.97
N VAL A 39 -12.31 14.20 9.52
CA VAL A 39 -11.55 13.23 8.73
C VAL A 39 -12.50 12.13 8.27
N GLN A 40 -12.60 11.93 6.96
CA GLN A 40 -13.46 10.93 6.35
C GLN A 40 -12.68 10.05 5.37
N LEU A 41 -13.21 8.87 5.03
CA LEU A 41 -12.66 8.07 3.94
C LEU A 41 -13.09 8.66 2.60
N LYS A 42 -12.20 8.64 1.61
CA LYS A 42 -12.53 8.96 0.23
C LYS A 42 -13.53 7.96 -0.34
N ASP A 43 -14.30 8.41 -1.31
CA ASP A 43 -15.25 7.55 -2.02
C ASP A 43 -14.55 6.38 -2.72
N GLY A 44 -15.13 5.18 -2.59
CA GLY A 44 -14.65 3.97 -3.24
C GLY A 44 -13.45 3.28 -2.58
N VAL A 45 -12.89 3.84 -1.50
CA VAL A 45 -11.82 3.17 -0.75
C VAL A 45 -12.35 1.90 -0.09
N ALA A 46 -11.56 0.83 -0.15
CA ALA A 46 -11.80 -0.41 0.59
C ALA A 46 -10.66 -0.69 1.56
N PRO A 47 -10.93 -1.29 2.73
CA PRO A 47 -9.88 -1.65 3.67
C PRO A 47 -8.96 -2.72 3.05
N ASN A 48 -7.65 -2.57 3.18
CA ASN A 48 -6.69 -3.49 2.57
C ASN A 48 -5.57 -3.89 3.53
N ILE A 49 -5.44 -3.21 4.67
CA ILE A 49 -4.41 -3.51 5.65
C ILE A 49 -4.98 -4.53 6.63
N PHE A 50 -4.59 -5.80 6.43
CA PHE A 50 -4.96 -6.90 7.31
C PHE A 50 -3.74 -7.80 7.57
N ASN A 51 -3.39 -7.98 8.84
CA ASN A 51 -2.36 -8.91 9.25
C ASN A 51 -2.97 -10.29 9.48
N PHE A 52 -3.25 -11.00 8.39
CA PHE A 52 -3.79 -12.36 8.46
C PHE A 52 -2.71 -13.37 8.93
N PRO A 53 -3.08 -14.38 9.74
CA PRO A 53 -2.23 -15.54 10.03
C PRO A 53 -1.70 -16.20 8.76
N ALA A 54 -0.52 -16.82 8.82
CA ALA A 54 0.16 -17.41 7.65
C ALA A 54 -0.72 -18.36 6.83
N HIS A 55 -1.55 -19.19 7.49
CA HIS A 55 -2.45 -20.14 6.82
C HIS A 55 -3.63 -19.47 6.08
N LEU A 56 -3.91 -18.19 6.34
CA LEU A 56 -4.93 -17.38 5.65
C LEU A 56 -4.32 -16.40 4.64
N GLN A 57 -2.99 -16.26 4.64
CA GLN A 57 -2.30 -15.48 3.63
C GLN A 57 -2.37 -16.21 2.29
N ARG A 58 -2.60 -15.45 1.23
CA ARG A 58 -2.57 -16.00 -0.12
C ARG A 58 -1.11 -16.34 -0.42
N LEU A 59 -0.80 -17.63 -0.58
CA LEU A 59 0.51 -18.06 -1.04
C LEU A 59 0.74 -17.41 -2.41
N VAL A 60 1.59 -16.37 -2.45
CA VAL A 60 2.16 -15.94 -3.72
C VAL A 60 3.05 -17.09 -4.14
N ALA A 61 2.59 -17.89 -5.11
CA ALA A 61 3.46 -18.83 -5.78
C ALA A 61 4.58 -18.00 -6.40
N THR A 62 5.71 -17.91 -5.72
CA THR A 62 6.94 -17.43 -6.29
C THR A 62 7.28 -18.42 -7.40
N ARG A 63 6.85 -18.11 -8.62
CA ARG A 63 7.37 -18.74 -9.82
C ARG A 63 8.83 -18.31 -9.90
N SER A 64 9.71 -19.02 -9.20
CA SER A 64 11.15 -18.91 -9.36
C SER A 64 11.50 -19.43 -10.76
N THR A 65 11.34 -18.60 -11.78
CA THR A 65 12.06 -18.83 -13.03
C THR A 65 13.46 -18.29 -12.82
N THR A 66 14.42 -19.21 -12.70
CA THR A 66 15.86 -18.96 -12.77
C THR A 66 16.21 -18.30 -14.12
N ASN A 67 15.96 -17.01 -14.28
CA ASN A 67 16.63 -16.16 -15.29
C ASN A 67 16.40 -14.67 -15.00
N SER A 68 17.02 -14.14 -13.94
CA SER A 68 17.23 -12.71 -13.78
C SER A 68 18.40 -12.49 -12.81
N ALA A 69 19.56 -13.03 -13.17
CA ALA A 69 20.82 -12.59 -12.62
C ALA A 69 21.59 -11.91 -13.74
N ARG A 70 21.98 -10.66 -13.48
CA ARG A 70 22.90 -9.81 -14.25
C ARG A 70 22.28 -8.93 -15.34
N ALA A 71 21.75 -7.79 -14.91
CA ALA A 71 21.71 -6.58 -15.74
C ALA A 71 21.91 -5.31 -14.91
N GLU A 72 22.74 -5.32 -13.85
CA GLU A 72 23.02 -4.12 -13.06
C GLU A 72 24.52 -4.08 -12.66
N ASP A 73 25.40 -4.27 -13.64
CA ASP A 73 26.80 -3.90 -13.52
C ASP A 73 27.16 -3.21 -14.83
N ASN A 74 26.99 -1.89 -14.86
CA ASN A 74 27.65 -0.91 -15.74
C ASN A 74 26.85 0.40 -15.72
N LEU A 75 27.04 1.23 -14.69
CA LEU A 75 26.83 2.67 -14.84
C LEU A 75 28.08 3.39 -14.30
N PRO A 76 28.78 4.19 -15.12
CA PRO A 76 29.91 4.99 -14.68
C PRO A 76 29.41 6.11 -13.77
N MET A 77 29.94 6.15 -12.56
CA MET A 77 29.69 7.22 -11.60
C MET A 77 30.69 8.35 -11.84
N ASP A 78 30.31 9.32 -12.67
CA ASP A 78 30.94 10.63 -12.67
C ASP A 78 29.99 11.63 -13.33
N LEU A 79 29.66 12.72 -12.62
CA LEU A 79 29.46 14.07 -13.17
C LEU A 79 29.07 15.05 -12.04
N SER A 80 30.09 15.81 -11.64
CA SER A 80 30.05 17.26 -11.38
C SER A 80 29.47 17.80 -10.05
N GLN A 81 30.37 18.27 -9.19
CA GLN A 81 30.15 19.46 -8.37
C GLN A 81 31.29 20.45 -8.61
N ASP A 82 31.06 21.45 -9.46
CA ASP A 82 31.93 22.62 -9.58
C ASP A 82 31.34 23.70 -8.64
N VAL A 83 32.07 24.00 -7.57
CA VAL A 83 31.73 25.04 -6.59
C VAL A 83 32.60 26.26 -6.89
N PRO A 84 32.05 27.44 -7.20
CA PRO A 84 32.87 28.63 -7.42
C PRO A 84 33.45 29.16 -6.10
N GLN A 85 34.76 29.37 -6.04
CA GLN A 85 35.42 30.13 -4.98
C GLN A 85 35.21 31.65 -5.15
N PRO A 86 35.09 32.41 -4.05
CA PRO A 86 35.14 33.88 -4.09
C PRO A 86 36.58 34.40 -4.04
N ASP A 87 36.94 35.31 -4.95
CA ASP A 87 38.18 36.10 -4.90
C ASP A 87 38.02 37.32 -3.98
N ALA A 88 39.00 37.51 -3.09
CA ALA A 88 39.30 38.77 -2.39
C ALA A 88 40.82 38.96 -2.34
#